data_AF-A0A919WWE8-F1
#
_entry.id   AF-A0A919WWE8-F1
#
_cell.length_a   1.000
_cell.length_b   1.000
_cell.length_c   1.000
_cell.angle_alpha   90.00
_cell.angle_beta   90.00
_cell.angle_gamma   90.00
#
_symmetry.space_group_name_H-M   'P 1'
#
loop_
_entity.id
_entity.type
_entity.pdbx_description
1 polymer ?
#
loop_
_entity_poly.entity_id
_entity_poly.type
_entity_poly.pdbx_seq_one_letter_code
_entity_poly.pdbx_strand_id
1 'polypeptide(L)'
;MKKTLIYLLSLMTLSIFLVACQNVKEETATSNQSEEEETEVHTSGEIDIEGVADHYHTGDAIELAAVPSDEVDYDHWQWHTKEDEQSDWEVVSGQENETFTGEAVTNGLEIKAILYDNDNEIYAESAPVTVVIDDHHGHDEESRNIYKGYFEDEQVKERELSDWDGDWQSVYSYLLEGDLDEVFEHKAEEGDMTSEEYKDYYTVGYETDVERITIENNMVTFFTNGQEMSGEYTSDGYEILEYEAGNRGVRFIYKLVDESEDMPKFIQFSDHNIFPTDSYHFHLYWGDNREELLEEVTNWPTYYPSDMDAAGLVRDMLAH
;
A
#
# COMPACT_ATOMS: atom_id res chain seq x y z
N MET A 1 -32.61 -14.56 -48.79
CA MET A 1 -31.89 -13.91 -49.92
C MET A 1 -30.42 -13.82 -49.48
N LYS A 2 -29.53 -14.75 -49.87
CA LYS A 2 -28.56 -14.67 -50.99
C LYS A 2 -27.77 -13.33 -50.93
N LYS A 3 -26.42 -13.26 -50.75
CA LYS A 3 -25.33 -14.12 -51.26
C LYS A 3 -24.02 -13.95 -50.46
N THR A 4 -23.30 -15.06 -50.36
CA THR A 4 -21.85 -15.24 -50.17
C THR A 4 -21.05 -14.73 -51.38
N LEU A 5 -19.79 -14.29 -51.19
CA LEU A 5 -18.78 -14.34 -52.26
C LEU A 5 -17.37 -14.60 -51.70
N ILE A 6 -16.76 -15.65 -52.27
CA ILE A 6 -15.43 -16.23 -52.06
C ILE A 6 -14.52 -15.74 -53.21
N TYR A 7 -13.19 -15.89 -53.02
CA TYR A 7 -12.11 -16.11 -54.01
C TYR A 7 -11.03 -15.01 -54.05
N LEU A 8 -9.74 -15.27 -54.28
CA LEU A 8 -8.98 -16.46 -54.68
C LEU A 8 -7.49 -16.29 -54.30
N LEU A 9 -6.85 -17.42 -54.02
CA LEU A 9 -5.42 -17.68 -53.86
C LEU A 9 -4.64 -17.40 -55.17
N SER A 10 -3.39 -16.93 -55.11
CA SER A 10 -2.41 -17.16 -56.19
C SER A 10 -0.97 -17.15 -55.67
N LEU A 11 -0.41 -18.35 -55.58
CA LEU A 11 0.99 -18.69 -55.37
C LEU A 11 1.72 -18.60 -56.72
N MET A 12 2.90 -17.97 -56.80
CA MET A 12 3.89 -18.35 -57.81
C MET A 12 5.32 -18.14 -57.29
N THR A 13 6.05 -19.25 -57.23
CA THR A 13 7.47 -19.40 -56.96
C THR A 13 8.31 -18.98 -58.17
N LEU A 14 9.61 -18.67 -57.99
CA LEU A 14 10.76 -19.44 -58.52
C LEU A 14 12.08 -18.61 -58.63
N SER A 15 13.05 -19.03 -57.82
CA SER A 15 14.51 -19.22 -58.06
C SER A 15 15.48 -18.11 -58.51
N ILE A 16 16.42 -17.81 -57.60
CA ILE A 16 17.90 -17.98 -57.63
C ILE A 16 18.67 -17.49 -58.86
N PHE A 17 19.63 -16.58 -58.65
CA PHE A 17 21.04 -16.74 -59.08
C PHE A 17 22.02 -15.93 -58.20
N LEU A 18 23.03 -16.63 -57.65
CA LEU A 18 24.26 -16.07 -57.08
C LEU A 18 25.19 -15.57 -58.19
N VAL A 19 25.86 -14.43 -57.97
CA VAL A 19 27.19 -14.13 -58.54
C VAL A 19 28.01 -13.34 -57.51
N ALA A 20 29.21 -13.85 -57.22
CA ALA A 20 30.25 -13.21 -56.41
C ALA A 20 31.20 -12.39 -57.30
N CYS A 21 31.79 -11.30 -56.79
CA CYS A 21 33.17 -10.85 -57.08
C CYS A 21 33.59 -9.61 -56.25
N GLN A 22 34.51 -9.85 -55.30
CA GLN A 22 35.77 -9.15 -54.96
C GLN A 22 35.90 -7.61 -54.97
N ASN A 23 36.31 -7.10 -53.79
CA ASN A 23 37.34 -6.09 -53.46
C ASN A 23 37.71 -5.00 -54.48
N VAL A 24 37.54 -3.72 -54.08
CA VAL A 24 38.59 -2.66 -54.14
C VAL A 24 38.32 -1.57 -53.07
N LYS A 25 39.28 -1.46 -52.12
CA LYS A 25 39.83 -0.30 -51.37
C LYS A 25 38.96 0.93 -50.99
N GLU A 26 38.82 1.06 -49.67
CA GLU A 26 39.00 2.23 -48.79
C GLU A 26 39.22 3.62 -49.42
N GLU A 27 38.30 4.55 -49.09
CA GLU A 27 38.61 5.94 -48.76
C GLU A 27 38.21 6.21 -47.30
N THR A 28 39.12 6.86 -46.60
CA THR A 28 39.12 7.19 -45.18
C THR A 28 38.04 8.22 -44.85
N ALA A 29 37.17 7.94 -43.89
CA ALA A 29 36.38 8.95 -43.19
C ALA A 29 36.34 8.59 -41.71
N THR A 30 37.10 9.35 -40.93
CA THR A 30 37.15 9.33 -39.47
C THR A 30 35.77 9.64 -38.90
N SER A 31 35.17 8.68 -38.22
CA SER A 31 34.01 8.87 -37.35
C SER A 31 34.46 8.54 -35.94
N ASN A 32 34.67 9.57 -35.12
CA ASN A 32 34.74 9.42 -33.67
C ASN A 32 33.36 8.93 -33.21
N GLN A 33 33.26 7.65 -32.85
CA GLN A 33 32.22 7.18 -31.95
C GLN A 33 32.78 7.30 -30.54
N SER A 34 32.18 8.19 -29.76
CA SER A 34 32.21 8.11 -28.30
C SER A 34 31.38 6.90 -27.92
N GLU A 35 32.05 5.81 -27.57
CA GLU A 35 31.43 4.71 -26.82
C GLU A 35 31.20 5.24 -25.41
N GLU A 36 29.94 5.33 -25.01
CA GLU A 36 29.55 5.38 -23.59
C GLU A 36 29.93 4.01 -23.00
N GLU A 37 31.03 3.98 -22.25
CA GLU A 37 31.34 2.88 -21.34
C GLU A 37 30.32 2.95 -20.20
N GLU A 38 29.24 2.16 -20.29
CA GLU A 38 28.59 1.66 -19.09
C GLU A 38 29.57 0.73 -18.39
N THR A 39 30.25 1.24 -17.36
CA THR A 39 31.02 0.42 -16.42
C THR A 39 30.05 -0.55 -15.74
N GLU A 40 30.00 -1.80 -16.18
CA GLU A 40 29.44 -2.90 -15.38
C GLU A 40 30.26 -2.98 -14.09
N VAL A 41 29.68 -2.47 -12.99
CA VAL A 41 30.19 -2.71 -11.65
C VAL A 41 29.97 -4.20 -11.37
N HIS A 42 31.06 -4.96 -11.27
CA HIS A 42 30.99 -6.36 -10.87
C HIS A 42 30.69 -6.42 -9.37
N THR A 43 29.41 -6.45 -9.01
CA THR A 43 28.98 -6.78 -7.65
C THR A 43 29.17 -8.28 -7.43
N SER A 44 29.76 -8.65 -6.29
CA SER A 44 29.99 -10.06 -5.91
C SER A 44 28.98 -10.58 -4.90
N GLY A 45 28.12 -9.72 -4.35
CA GLY A 45 27.08 -10.07 -3.39
C GLY A 45 25.75 -9.36 -3.65
N GLU A 46 24.75 -9.73 -2.87
CA GLU A 46 23.39 -9.17 -2.84
C GLU A 46 23.13 -8.55 -1.46
N ILE A 47 22.38 -7.45 -1.44
CA ILE A 47 21.99 -6.74 -0.22
C ILE A 47 20.47 -6.54 -0.27
N ASP A 48 19.80 -7.03 0.76
CA ASP A 48 18.39 -6.74 1.00
C ASP A 48 18.27 -5.51 1.90
N ILE A 49 17.33 -4.63 1.58
CA ILE A 49 16.95 -3.54 2.48
C ILE A 49 15.69 -3.98 3.23
N GLU A 50 15.81 -4.09 4.55
CA GLU A 50 14.72 -4.40 5.47
C GLU A 50 14.23 -3.13 6.17
N GLY A 51 12.97 -3.14 6.63
CA GLY A 51 12.36 -2.03 7.39
C GLY A 51 11.65 -0.97 6.55
N VAL A 52 11.64 -1.12 5.21
CA VAL A 52 10.80 -0.27 4.36
C VAL A 52 9.32 -0.54 4.64
N ALA A 53 8.56 0.53 4.87
CA ALA A 53 7.12 0.45 5.07
C ALA A 53 6.37 0.44 3.73
N ASP A 54 5.14 -0.11 3.73
CA ASP A 54 4.22 0.02 2.58
C ASP A 54 3.94 1.49 2.27
N HIS A 55 3.71 2.31 3.31
CA HIS A 55 3.65 3.76 3.24
C HIS A 55 4.12 4.42 4.55
N TYR A 56 4.34 5.73 4.46
CA TYR A 56 4.70 6.63 5.54
C TYR A 56 3.73 7.81 5.56
N HIS A 57 3.46 8.38 6.73
CA HIS A 57 2.90 9.73 6.84
C HIS A 57 4.02 10.77 6.73
N THR A 58 3.68 11.99 6.32
CA THR A 58 4.65 13.08 6.25
C THR A 58 5.24 13.35 7.64
N GLY A 59 6.56 13.24 7.74
CA GLY A 59 7.30 13.43 8.99
C GLY A 59 7.60 12.14 9.76
N ASP A 60 7.12 10.98 9.28
CA ASP A 60 7.46 9.69 9.87
C ASP A 60 8.96 9.44 9.85
N ALA A 61 9.46 8.80 10.91
CA ALA A 61 10.81 8.30 10.93
C ALA A 61 10.96 7.13 9.95
N ILE A 62 11.97 7.22 9.09
CA ILE A 62 12.41 6.12 8.23
C ILE A 62 13.59 5.44 8.92
N GLU A 63 13.47 4.15 9.19
CA GLU A 63 14.55 3.31 9.73
C GLU A 63 14.72 2.07 8.86
N LEU A 64 15.88 1.94 8.21
CA LEU A 64 16.16 0.81 7.31
C LEU A 64 17.44 0.09 7.75
N ALA A 65 17.51 -1.21 7.46
CA ALA A 65 18.69 -2.02 7.64
C ALA A 65 19.10 -2.65 6.30
N ALA A 66 20.38 -2.55 5.96
CA ALA A 66 20.97 -3.23 4.82
C ALA A 66 21.58 -4.55 5.28
N VAL A 67 21.09 -5.67 4.72
CA VAL A 67 21.45 -7.02 5.11
C VAL A 67 22.13 -7.72 3.92
N PRO A 68 23.46 -7.91 3.96
CA PRO A 68 24.15 -8.71 2.96
C PRO A 68 23.71 -10.18 3.01
N SER A 69 23.48 -10.80 1.85
CA SER A 69 23.09 -12.23 1.80
C SER A 69 24.23 -13.19 2.20
N ASP A 70 25.48 -12.75 2.06
CA ASP A 70 26.67 -13.48 2.49
C ASP A 70 27.23 -12.89 3.80
N GLU A 71 27.68 -13.76 4.71
CA GLU A 71 28.44 -13.32 5.89
C GLU A 71 29.78 -12.72 5.46
N VAL A 72 29.84 -11.39 5.42
CA VAL A 72 31.04 -10.61 5.11
C VAL A 72 31.42 -9.71 6.28
N ASP A 73 32.72 -9.50 6.47
CA ASP A 73 33.30 -8.68 7.56
C ASP A 73 33.69 -7.28 7.03
N TYR A 74 32.90 -6.74 6.09
CA TYR A 74 33.07 -5.40 5.55
C TYR A 74 32.16 -4.43 6.30
N ASP A 75 32.69 -3.27 6.69
CA ASP A 75 31.99 -2.27 7.51
C ASP A 75 31.87 -0.90 6.83
N HIS A 76 32.32 -0.78 5.57
CA HIS A 76 32.28 0.47 4.83
C HIS A 76 31.00 0.56 3.99
N TRP A 77 29.98 1.19 4.57
CA TRP A 77 28.69 1.41 3.93
C TRP A 77 28.55 2.83 3.41
N GLN A 78 27.79 2.99 2.32
CA GLN A 78 27.27 4.28 1.90
C GLN A 78 25.81 4.14 1.49
N TRP A 79 24.97 5.01 2.03
CA TRP A 79 23.59 5.15 1.59
C TRP A 79 23.49 6.23 0.53
N HIS A 80 22.66 5.98 -0.47
CA HIS A 80 22.39 6.91 -1.56
C HIS A 80 20.91 7.17 -1.70
N THR A 81 20.57 8.40 -2.07
CA THR A 81 19.19 8.84 -2.34
C THR A 81 19.07 9.42 -3.74
N LYS A 82 17.88 9.31 -4.32
CA LYS A 82 17.53 9.95 -5.59
C LYS A 82 16.08 10.43 -5.53
N GLU A 83 15.85 11.72 -5.75
CA GLU A 83 14.53 12.34 -5.58
C GLU A 83 13.56 12.03 -6.74
N ASP A 84 14.07 11.92 -7.97
CA ASP A 84 13.27 11.61 -9.15
C ASP A 84 14.12 10.98 -10.27
N GLU A 85 13.45 10.48 -11.32
CA GLU A 85 14.12 9.84 -12.48
C GLU A 85 15.11 10.75 -13.23
N GLN A 86 15.00 12.08 -13.05
CA GLN A 86 15.85 13.06 -13.74
C GLN A 86 17.04 13.49 -12.89
N SER A 87 17.05 13.12 -11.62
CA SER A 87 18.07 13.45 -10.63
C SER A 87 19.16 12.38 -10.59
N ASP A 88 20.38 12.81 -10.29
CA ASP A 88 21.49 11.89 -10.05
C ASP A 88 21.42 11.31 -8.63
N TRP A 89 22.00 10.13 -8.42
CA TRP A 89 22.14 9.55 -7.08
C TRP A 89 23.10 10.39 -6.23
N GLU A 90 22.67 10.77 -5.03
CA GLU A 90 23.47 11.54 -4.08
C GLU A 90 23.84 10.67 -2.87
N VAL A 91 25.08 10.82 -2.37
CA VAL A 91 25.53 10.14 -1.14
C VAL A 91 24.93 10.86 0.07
N VAL A 92 24.31 10.10 0.96
CA VAL A 92 23.75 10.62 2.21
C VAL A 92 24.87 10.76 3.25
N SER A 93 25.29 11.99 3.51
CA SER A 93 26.37 12.28 4.45
C SER A 93 26.02 11.85 5.88
N GLY A 94 26.90 11.08 6.53
CA GLY A 94 26.73 10.64 7.92
C GLY A 94 25.95 9.34 8.10
N GLN A 95 25.47 8.74 7.02
CA GLN A 95 24.87 7.40 6.99
C GLN A 95 25.90 6.41 6.40
N GLU A 96 26.88 6.02 7.22
CA GLU A 96 28.06 5.21 6.79
C GLU A 96 28.08 3.80 7.43
N ASN A 97 26.95 3.36 7.97
CA ASN A 97 26.78 2.05 8.61
C ASN A 97 25.71 1.21 7.88
N GLU A 98 25.49 -0.02 8.35
CA GLU A 98 24.44 -0.93 7.86
C GLU A 98 23.00 -0.43 8.09
N THR A 99 22.80 0.67 8.81
CA THR A 99 21.48 1.26 9.06
C THR A 99 21.34 2.63 8.41
N PHE A 100 20.15 2.93 7.92
CA PHE A 100 19.73 4.25 7.47
C PHE A 100 18.68 4.83 8.41
N THR A 101 18.80 6.12 8.71
CA THR A 101 17.75 6.89 9.38
C THR A 101 17.41 8.16 8.62
N GLY A 102 16.11 8.46 8.53
CA GLY A 102 15.61 9.62 7.79
C GLY A 102 14.23 10.05 8.26
N GLU A 103 13.66 11.03 7.57
CA GLU A 103 12.30 11.52 7.80
C GLU A 103 11.57 11.52 6.45
N ALA A 104 10.34 11.02 6.42
CA ALA A 104 9.52 10.93 5.23
C ALA A 104 8.99 12.32 4.83
N VAL A 105 9.76 13.03 4.00
CA VAL A 105 9.40 14.39 3.52
C VAL A 105 9.27 14.50 2.00
N THR A 106 9.76 13.51 1.27
CA THR A 106 9.75 13.48 -0.21
C THR A 106 9.11 12.19 -0.68
N ASN A 107 7.89 12.29 -1.23
CA ASN A 107 7.22 11.14 -1.83
C ASN A 107 7.95 10.68 -3.09
N GLY A 108 8.18 9.37 -3.23
CA GLY A 108 8.91 8.79 -4.34
C GLY A 108 10.43 8.82 -4.18
N LEU A 109 10.96 9.21 -3.01
CA LEU A 109 12.40 9.17 -2.75
C LEU A 109 12.92 7.74 -2.85
N GLU A 110 13.84 7.50 -3.78
CA GLU A 110 14.51 6.21 -3.89
C GLU A 110 15.75 6.17 -2.99
N ILE A 111 15.94 5.06 -2.28
CA ILE A 111 17.05 4.83 -1.34
C ILE A 111 17.73 3.52 -1.69
N LYS A 112 19.07 3.50 -1.70
CA LYS A 112 19.86 2.27 -1.86
C LYS A 112 21.08 2.26 -0.96
N ALA A 113 21.59 1.06 -0.68
CA ALA A 113 22.82 0.84 0.08
C ALA A 113 23.93 0.27 -0.81
N ILE A 114 25.16 0.74 -0.60
CA ILE A 114 26.37 0.22 -1.24
C ILE A 114 27.35 -0.20 -0.15
N LEU A 115 27.83 -1.44 -0.25
CA LEU A 115 28.88 -1.99 0.61
C LEU A 115 30.19 -2.04 -0.17
N TYR A 116 31.26 -1.52 0.43
CA TYR A 116 32.60 -1.52 -0.15
C TYR A 116 33.51 -2.53 0.54
N ASP A 117 34.44 -3.11 -0.23
CA ASP A 117 35.46 -3.99 0.31
C ASP A 117 36.65 -3.23 0.95
N ASN A 118 37.65 -3.98 1.40
CA ASN A 118 38.87 -3.45 2.03
C ASN A 118 39.76 -2.61 1.10
N ASP A 119 39.60 -2.75 -0.22
CA ASP A 119 40.34 -2.00 -1.24
C ASP A 119 39.55 -0.76 -1.71
N ASN A 120 38.40 -0.46 -1.07
CA ASN A 120 37.46 0.61 -1.43
C ASN A 120 36.77 0.40 -2.78
N GLU A 121 36.69 -0.84 -3.26
CA GLU A 121 35.90 -1.21 -4.45
C GLU A 121 34.48 -1.63 -4.02
N ILE A 122 33.50 -1.47 -4.90
CA ILE A 122 32.11 -1.87 -4.60
C ILE A 122 32.06 -3.39 -4.48
N TYR A 123 31.67 -3.90 -3.32
CA TYR A 123 31.42 -5.32 -3.09
C TYR A 123 30.01 -5.70 -3.52
N ALA A 124 29.01 -4.92 -3.09
CA ALA A 124 27.61 -5.15 -3.38
C ALA A 124 26.82 -3.84 -3.37
N GLU A 125 25.72 -3.82 -4.12
CA GLU A 125 24.77 -2.71 -4.19
C GLU A 125 23.36 -3.31 -4.10
N SER A 126 22.49 -2.72 -3.27
CA SER A 126 21.10 -3.14 -3.14
C SER A 126 20.26 -2.70 -4.34
N ALA A 127 19.14 -3.37 -4.57
CA ALA A 127 18.05 -2.74 -5.32
C ALA A 127 17.57 -1.48 -4.58
N PRO A 128 17.09 -0.44 -5.28
CA PRO A 128 16.51 0.72 -4.62
C PRO A 128 15.15 0.38 -4.02
N VAL A 129 14.89 0.88 -2.81
CA VAL A 129 13.55 0.95 -2.21
C VAL A 129 12.98 2.34 -2.40
N THR A 130 11.65 2.47 -2.42
CA THR A 130 10.97 3.75 -2.61
C THR A 130 10.21 4.13 -1.35
N VAL A 131 10.39 5.37 -0.89
CA VAL A 131 9.56 5.97 0.15
C VAL A 131 8.23 6.41 -0.47
N VAL A 132 7.15 5.75 -0.08
CA VAL A 132 5.78 6.13 -0.46
C VAL A 132 5.17 6.91 0.70
N ILE A 133 4.84 8.18 0.47
CA ILE A 133 4.13 9.02 1.46
C ILE A 133 2.65 9.04 1.13
N ASP A 134 1.83 8.70 2.12
CA ASP A 134 0.38 8.77 2.06
C ASP A 134 -0.20 9.35 3.35
N ASP A 135 -0.65 10.61 3.30
CA ASP A 135 -1.37 11.24 4.41
C ASP A 135 -2.89 11.13 4.13
N HIS A 136 -3.46 9.93 4.28
CA HIS A 136 -4.86 9.69 3.99
C HIS A 136 -5.84 10.46 4.89
N HIS A 137 -5.35 11.07 5.97
CA HIS A 137 -6.09 12.02 6.81
C HIS A 137 -6.09 13.46 6.25
N GLY A 138 -5.43 13.68 5.11
CA GLY A 138 -5.43 14.90 4.32
C GLY A 138 -4.36 15.92 4.70
N HIS A 139 -3.83 16.63 3.71
CA HIS A 139 -2.76 17.64 3.90
C HIS A 139 -3.25 19.06 4.14
N ASP A 140 -4.53 19.35 3.86
CA ASP A 140 -5.13 20.67 4.03
C ASP A 140 -6.11 20.72 5.23
N GLU A 141 -6.61 21.91 5.56
CA GLU A 141 -7.50 22.08 6.71
C GLU A 141 -8.88 21.45 6.50
N GLU A 142 -9.42 21.49 5.28
CA GLU A 142 -10.73 20.93 4.96
C GLU A 142 -10.68 19.40 5.07
N SER A 143 -9.68 18.76 4.45
CA SER A 143 -9.53 17.31 4.49
C SER A 143 -9.34 16.78 5.93
N ARG A 144 -8.51 17.45 6.75
CA ARG A 144 -8.34 17.08 8.17
C ARG A 144 -9.60 17.29 9.00
N ASN A 145 -10.42 18.30 8.67
CA ASN A 145 -11.69 18.51 9.34
C ASN A 145 -12.69 17.40 8.97
N ILE A 146 -12.77 17.02 7.69
CA ILE A 146 -13.59 15.90 7.21
C ILE A 146 -13.19 14.62 7.95
N TYR A 147 -11.90 14.31 7.99
CA TYR A 147 -11.36 13.13 8.67
C TYR A 147 -11.75 13.07 10.16
N LYS A 148 -11.77 14.24 10.83
CA LYS A 148 -12.21 14.40 12.22
C LYS A 148 -13.74 14.41 12.41
N GLY A 149 -14.51 14.24 11.34
CA GLY A 149 -15.97 14.21 11.37
C GLY A 149 -16.62 15.59 11.35
N TYR A 150 -15.95 16.62 10.83
CA TYR A 150 -16.48 17.97 10.67
C TYR A 150 -16.66 18.31 9.19
N PHE A 151 -17.88 18.08 8.70
CA PHE A 151 -18.25 18.30 7.30
C PHE A 151 -19.74 18.67 7.17
N GLU A 152 -20.08 19.30 6.04
CA GLU A 152 -21.44 19.67 5.63
C GLU A 152 -22.07 18.54 4.80
N ASP A 153 -23.41 18.39 4.88
CA ASP A 153 -24.14 17.32 4.19
C ASP A 153 -23.95 17.36 2.67
N GLU A 154 -23.83 18.56 2.09
CA GLU A 154 -23.65 18.74 0.65
C GLU A 154 -22.28 18.27 0.16
N GLN A 155 -21.30 18.08 1.04
CA GLN A 155 -19.98 17.52 0.70
C GLN A 155 -20.05 16.01 0.51
N VAL A 156 -20.98 15.31 1.18
CA VAL A 156 -21.10 13.85 1.11
C VAL A 156 -21.54 13.40 -0.28
N LYS A 157 -20.92 12.33 -0.79
CA LYS A 157 -21.21 11.74 -2.10
C LYS A 157 -21.33 10.23 -1.97
N GLU A 158 -22.16 9.62 -2.81
CA GLU A 158 -22.21 8.16 -2.93
C GLU A 158 -20.84 7.61 -3.33
N ARG A 159 -20.54 6.40 -2.84
CA ARG A 159 -19.33 5.65 -3.12
C ARG A 159 -19.71 4.29 -3.70
N GLU A 160 -18.82 3.75 -4.51
CA GLU A 160 -18.95 2.42 -5.11
C GLU A 160 -18.20 1.40 -4.23
N LEU A 161 -18.61 0.13 -4.24
CA LEU A 161 -17.96 -0.89 -3.40
C LEU A 161 -16.48 -1.09 -3.76
N SER A 162 -16.08 -0.74 -4.98
CA SER A 162 -14.70 -0.77 -5.43
C SER A 162 -13.76 0.17 -4.68
N ASP A 163 -14.29 1.19 -3.99
CA ASP A 163 -13.50 2.04 -3.11
C ASP A 163 -12.87 1.24 -1.94
N TRP A 164 -13.37 0.03 -1.66
CA TRP A 164 -12.81 -0.91 -0.68
C TRP A 164 -12.24 -2.18 -1.33
N ASP A 165 -12.05 -2.22 -2.66
CA ASP A 165 -11.43 -3.38 -3.31
C ASP A 165 -10.05 -3.65 -2.70
N GLY A 166 -9.77 -4.92 -2.39
CA GLY A 166 -8.52 -5.29 -1.74
C GLY A 166 -8.62 -6.54 -0.89
N ASP A 167 -7.51 -6.81 -0.21
CA ASP A 167 -7.35 -7.91 0.72
C ASP A 167 -7.00 -7.35 2.10
N TRP A 168 -7.81 -7.69 3.10
CA TRP A 168 -7.89 -6.94 4.34
C TRP A 168 -7.78 -7.87 5.56
N GLN A 169 -6.96 -7.50 6.53
CA GLN A 169 -6.77 -8.24 7.79
C GLN A 169 -7.37 -7.50 8.99
N SER A 170 -7.94 -8.25 9.93
CA SER A 170 -8.42 -7.69 11.20
C SER A 170 -7.26 -7.30 12.10
N VAL A 171 -7.36 -6.14 12.75
CA VAL A 171 -6.39 -5.70 13.76
C VAL A 171 -6.56 -6.38 15.12
N TYR A 172 -7.63 -7.17 15.30
CA TYR A 172 -7.99 -7.73 16.61
C TYR A 172 -6.95 -8.72 17.14
N SER A 173 -6.35 -9.54 16.27
CA SER A 173 -5.28 -10.46 16.68
C SER A 173 -4.06 -9.72 17.21
N TYR A 174 -3.63 -8.64 16.55
CA TYR A 174 -2.51 -7.80 16.97
C TYR A 174 -2.78 -7.14 18.34
N LEU A 175 -4.02 -6.71 18.59
CA LEU A 175 -4.42 -6.23 19.91
C LEU A 175 -4.26 -7.31 21.00
N LEU A 176 -4.73 -8.53 20.72
CA LEU A 176 -4.68 -9.65 21.67
C LEU A 176 -3.25 -10.13 21.94
N GLU A 177 -2.39 -10.08 20.93
CA GLU A 177 -0.98 -10.45 21.01
C GLU A 177 -0.12 -9.38 21.70
N GLY A 178 -0.64 -8.15 21.79
CA GLY A 178 -0.02 -7.01 22.49
C GLY A 178 0.82 -6.12 21.57
N ASP A 179 0.79 -6.35 20.25
CA ASP A 179 1.55 -5.57 19.28
C ASP A 179 1.11 -4.10 19.26
N LEU A 180 -0.16 -3.82 19.59
CA LEU A 180 -0.72 -2.46 19.62
C LEU A 180 -0.54 -1.74 20.97
N ASP A 181 0.18 -2.32 21.93
CA ASP A 181 0.29 -1.74 23.28
C ASP A 181 0.95 -0.35 23.27
N GLU A 182 1.94 -0.13 22.39
CA GLU A 182 2.58 1.18 22.18
C GLU A 182 1.59 2.24 21.70
N VAL A 183 0.64 1.87 20.84
CA VAL A 183 -0.41 2.79 20.36
C VAL A 183 -1.26 3.28 21.53
N PHE A 184 -1.64 2.39 22.45
CA PHE A 184 -2.45 2.76 23.61
C PHE A 184 -1.66 3.55 24.66
N GLU A 185 -0.36 3.26 24.81
CA GLU A 185 0.55 4.09 25.61
C GLU A 185 0.63 5.51 25.06
N HIS A 186 0.86 5.66 23.75
CA HIS A 186 0.89 6.96 23.08
C HIS A 186 -0.43 7.73 23.25
N LYS A 187 -1.58 7.08 23.01
CA LYS A 187 -2.90 7.70 23.22
C LYS A 187 -3.12 8.14 24.68
N ALA A 188 -2.56 7.44 25.66
CA ALA A 188 -2.65 7.81 27.07
C ALA A 188 -1.78 9.03 27.44
N GLU A 189 -0.75 9.35 26.66
CA GLU A 189 0.06 10.56 26.87
C GLU A 189 -0.69 11.84 26.46
N GLU A 190 -1.53 11.75 25.43
CA GLU A 190 -2.27 12.87 24.86
C GLU A 190 -3.75 12.91 25.27
N GLY A 191 -4.27 11.80 25.79
CA GLY A 191 -5.68 11.57 26.05
C GLY A 191 -6.12 11.68 27.52
N ASP A 192 -7.39 11.32 27.76
CA ASP A 192 -8.05 11.40 29.07
C ASP A 192 -8.13 10.04 29.80
N MET A 193 -7.72 8.96 29.13
CA MET A 193 -7.77 7.58 29.64
C MET A 193 -6.36 7.03 29.83
N THR A 194 -6.21 6.06 30.73
CA THR A 194 -4.98 5.30 30.87
C THR A 194 -4.79 4.33 29.68
N SER A 195 -3.55 3.86 29.46
CA SER A 195 -3.28 2.86 28.41
C SER A 195 -4.13 1.59 28.58
N GLU A 196 -4.33 1.11 29.81
CA GLU A 196 -5.20 -0.05 30.10
C GLU A 196 -6.67 0.24 29.74
N GLU A 197 -7.18 1.43 30.08
CA GLU A 197 -8.55 1.84 29.72
C GLU A 197 -8.72 2.00 28.20
N TYR A 198 -7.71 2.54 27.49
CA TYR A 198 -7.72 2.57 26.03
C TYR A 198 -7.73 1.16 25.45
N LYS A 199 -6.86 0.28 25.93
CA LYS A 199 -6.83 -1.12 25.50
C LYS A 199 -8.17 -1.81 25.71
N ASP A 200 -8.81 -1.62 26.87
CA ASP A 200 -10.16 -2.15 27.15
C ASP A 200 -11.22 -1.60 26.17
N TYR A 201 -11.18 -0.30 25.90
CA TYR A 201 -12.08 0.36 24.93
C TYR A 201 -11.91 -0.21 23.51
N TYR A 202 -10.66 -0.29 23.02
CA TYR A 202 -10.34 -0.83 21.71
C TYR A 202 -10.55 -2.35 21.62
N THR A 203 -10.45 -3.08 22.73
CA THR A 203 -10.79 -4.51 22.77
C THR A 203 -12.25 -4.73 22.38
N VAL A 204 -13.17 -3.93 22.95
CA VAL A 204 -14.60 -3.99 22.60
C VAL A 204 -14.83 -3.52 21.16
N GLY A 205 -14.13 -2.46 20.75
CA GLY A 205 -14.20 -1.92 19.39
C GLY A 205 -13.81 -2.95 18.34
N TYR A 206 -12.64 -3.58 18.48
CA TYR A 206 -12.07 -4.44 17.45
C TYR A 206 -12.55 -5.89 17.48
N GLU A 207 -13.21 -6.34 18.56
CA GLU A 207 -13.61 -7.75 18.71
C GLU A 207 -14.37 -8.28 17.50
N THR A 208 -13.82 -9.32 16.88
CA THR A 208 -14.44 -10.05 15.76
C THR A 208 -13.84 -11.45 15.61
N ASP A 209 -14.60 -12.37 15.03
CA ASP A 209 -14.14 -13.68 14.58
C ASP A 209 -13.89 -13.73 13.05
N VAL A 210 -14.05 -12.60 12.35
CA VAL A 210 -13.71 -12.46 10.93
C VAL A 210 -12.27 -11.95 10.82
N GLU A 211 -11.32 -12.87 10.65
CA GLU A 211 -9.89 -12.54 10.60
C GLU A 211 -9.45 -11.80 9.33
N ARG A 212 -10.16 -12.00 8.22
CA ARG A 212 -9.79 -11.47 6.90
C ARG A 212 -11.03 -11.22 6.04
N ILE A 213 -10.93 -10.22 5.16
CA ILE A 213 -11.97 -9.89 4.18
C ILE A 213 -11.30 -9.65 2.83
N THR A 214 -11.85 -10.20 1.75
CA THR A 214 -11.45 -9.80 0.39
C THR A 214 -12.63 -9.18 -0.33
N ILE A 215 -12.37 -8.10 -1.05
CA ILE A 215 -13.37 -7.36 -1.83
C ILE A 215 -12.84 -7.24 -3.24
N GLU A 216 -13.58 -7.78 -4.21
CA GLU A 216 -13.23 -7.65 -5.63
C GLU A 216 -14.49 -7.78 -6.48
N ASN A 217 -14.68 -6.91 -7.48
CA ASN A 217 -15.77 -7.03 -8.45
C ASN A 217 -17.16 -7.12 -7.79
N ASN A 218 -17.41 -6.31 -6.74
CA ASN A 218 -18.61 -6.32 -5.89
C ASN A 218 -18.84 -7.60 -5.07
N MET A 219 -17.89 -8.52 -5.04
CA MET A 219 -17.94 -9.72 -4.22
C MET A 219 -17.17 -9.49 -2.92
N VAL A 220 -17.85 -9.66 -1.79
CA VAL A 220 -17.24 -9.61 -0.45
C VAL A 220 -17.12 -11.04 0.06
N THR A 221 -15.92 -11.43 0.48
CA THR A 221 -15.65 -12.73 1.12
C THR A 221 -15.16 -12.53 2.54
N PHE A 222 -15.86 -13.13 3.49
CA PHE A 222 -15.50 -13.18 4.90
C PHE A 222 -14.73 -14.46 5.18
N PHE A 223 -13.63 -14.34 5.93
CA PHE A 223 -12.85 -15.48 6.41
C PHE A 223 -12.98 -15.56 7.93
N THR A 224 -13.52 -16.69 8.42
CA THR A 224 -13.71 -16.97 9.84
C THR A 224 -13.19 -18.37 10.16
N ASN A 225 -12.20 -18.48 11.03
CA ASN A 225 -11.55 -19.74 11.40
C ASN A 225 -11.11 -20.58 10.18
N GLY A 226 -10.63 -19.93 9.12
CA GLY A 226 -10.22 -20.56 7.87
C GLY A 226 -11.37 -21.08 7.00
N GLN A 227 -12.63 -20.72 7.31
CA GLN A 227 -13.78 -20.94 6.44
C GLN A 227 -14.10 -19.65 5.70
N GLU A 228 -14.45 -19.76 4.42
CA GLU A 228 -14.82 -18.63 3.57
C GLU A 228 -16.32 -18.61 3.29
N MET A 229 -16.90 -17.41 3.32
CA MET A 229 -18.29 -17.15 2.92
C MET A 229 -18.31 -15.92 2.02
N SER A 230 -18.94 -16.02 0.85
CA SER A 230 -18.92 -14.96 -0.15
C SER A 230 -20.32 -14.56 -0.60
N GLY A 231 -20.49 -13.28 -0.94
CA GLY A 231 -21.72 -12.75 -1.50
C GLY A 231 -21.48 -11.51 -2.36
N GLU A 232 -22.32 -11.33 -3.38
CA GLU A 232 -22.36 -10.11 -4.18
C GLU A 232 -23.19 -9.04 -3.47
N TYR A 233 -22.68 -7.82 -3.40
CA TYR A 233 -23.33 -6.69 -2.75
C TYR A 233 -23.58 -5.56 -3.75
N THR A 234 -24.69 -4.85 -3.56
CA THR A 234 -25.04 -3.64 -4.30
C THR A 234 -25.26 -2.48 -3.34
N SER A 235 -24.96 -1.26 -3.78
CA SER A 235 -25.18 -0.06 -2.97
C SER A 235 -26.65 0.07 -2.53
N ASP A 236 -26.84 0.42 -1.25
CA ASP A 236 -28.11 0.78 -0.60
C ASP A 236 -28.04 2.23 -0.04
N GLY A 237 -27.13 3.04 -0.60
CA GLY A 237 -26.93 4.44 -0.24
C GLY A 237 -26.01 4.64 0.96
N TYR A 238 -26.18 5.78 1.63
CA TYR A 238 -25.40 6.14 2.81
C TYR A 238 -26.28 6.81 3.87
N GLU A 239 -25.79 6.84 5.11
CA GLU A 239 -26.41 7.56 6.23
C GLU A 239 -25.37 8.42 6.94
N ILE A 240 -25.73 9.65 7.29
CA ILE A 240 -24.89 10.55 8.09
C ILE A 240 -25.29 10.40 9.55
N LEU A 241 -24.32 10.03 10.39
CA LEU A 241 -24.50 9.88 11.82
C LEU A 241 -23.96 11.11 12.56
N GLU A 242 -24.68 11.54 13.58
CA GLU A 242 -24.26 12.62 14.49
C GLU A 242 -23.97 12.01 15.87
N TYR A 243 -22.77 12.28 16.39
CA TYR A 243 -22.33 11.76 17.69
C TYR A 243 -22.52 12.80 18.79
N GLU A 244 -22.58 12.35 20.05
CA GLU A 244 -22.82 13.22 21.20
C GLU A 244 -21.70 14.27 21.38
N ALA A 245 -20.46 13.94 20.99
CA ALA A 245 -19.33 14.87 21.01
C ALA A 245 -19.39 15.95 19.90
N GLY A 246 -20.38 15.87 19.00
CA GLY A 246 -20.62 16.85 17.94
C GLY A 246 -19.85 16.61 16.65
N ASN A 247 -18.94 15.64 16.62
CA ASN A 247 -18.40 15.08 15.39
C ASN A 247 -19.43 14.16 14.72
N ARG A 248 -19.20 13.86 13.44
CA ARG A 248 -20.11 13.13 12.56
C ARG A 248 -19.36 12.02 11.83
N GLY A 249 -20.09 11.05 11.31
CA GLY A 249 -19.54 9.96 10.48
C GLY A 249 -20.50 9.61 9.35
N VAL A 250 -20.01 8.95 8.32
CA VAL A 250 -20.84 8.46 7.21
C VAL A 250 -20.77 6.94 7.18
N ARG A 251 -21.94 6.28 7.15
CA ARG A 251 -22.06 4.84 6.89
C ARG A 251 -22.42 4.64 5.42
N PHE A 252 -21.54 3.99 4.65
CA PHE A 252 -21.84 3.54 3.29
C PHE A 252 -22.40 2.14 3.32
N ILE A 253 -23.64 1.96 2.85
CA ILE A 253 -24.43 0.76 3.09
C ILE A 253 -24.52 -0.04 1.80
N TYR A 254 -24.29 -1.34 1.92
CA TYR A 254 -24.48 -2.28 0.82
C TYR A 254 -25.38 -3.42 1.24
N LYS A 255 -26.19 -3.88 0.30
CA LYS A 255 -27.15 -4.95 0.48
C LYS A 255 -26.76 -6.15 -0.37
N LEU A 256 -26.84 -7.33 0.23
CA LEU A 256 -26.62 -8.60 -0.45
C LEU A 256 -27.63 -8.76 -1.60
N VAL A 257 -27.12 -9.09 -2.80
CA VAL A 257 -27.92 -9.22 -4.03
C VAL A 257 -28.78 -10.47 -4.01
N ASP A 258 -28.15 -11.61 -3.73
CA ASP A 258 -28.79 -12.93 -3.71
C ASP A 258 -29.09 -13.39 -2.29
N GLU A 259 -30.22 -14.06 -2.09
CA GLU A 259 -30.53 -14.65 -0.78
C GLU A 259 -29.51 -15.75 -0.44
N SER A 260 -28.73 -15.53 0.62
CA SER A 260 -27.87 -16.52 1.25
C SER A 260 -28.22 -16.59 2.73
N GLU A 261 -28.31 -17.80 3.29
CA GLU A 261 -28.52 -17.98 4.74
C GLU A 261 -27.22 -17.75 5.54
N ASP A 262 -26.07 -17.80 4.87
CA ASP A 262 -24.75 -17.76 5.50
C ASP A 262 -24.08 -16.37 5.37
N MET A 263 -24.65 -15.44 4.59
CA MET A 263 -24.12 -14.08 4.41
C MET A 263 -25.01 -13.03 5.07
N PRO A 264 -24.43 -11.98 5.68
CA PRO A 264 -25.20 -10.89 6.26
C PRO A 264 -25.95 -10.12 5.17
N LYS A 265 -27.23 -9.82 5.37
CA LYS A 265 -28.03 -9.09 4.37
C LYS A 265 -27.52 -7.68 4.10
N PHE A 266 -26.90 -7.05 5.10
CA PHE A 266 -26.36 -5.71 5.01
C PHE A 266 -24.94 -5.67 5.55
N ILE A 267 -24.12 -4.87 4.89
CA ILE A 267 -22.81 -4.43 5.38
C ILE A 267 -22.75 -2.90 5.33
N GLN A 268 -22.04 -2.29 6.26
CA GLN A 268 -21.88 -0.84 6.34
C GLN A 268 -20.42 -0.51 6.59
N PHE A 269 -19.83 0.31 5.72
CA PHE A 269 -18.46 0.79 5.86
C PHE A 269 -18.43 2.17 6.51
N SER A 270 -17.40 2.41 7.32
CA SER A 270 -16.99 3.72 7.82
C SER A 270 -15.47 3.79 7.84
N ASP A 271 -14.87 4.73 7.13
CA ASP A 271 -13.42 4.84 6.93
C ASP A 271 -12.92 6.30 6.96
N HIS A 272 -13.65 7.17 7.66
CA HIS A 272 -13.36 8.60 7.78
C HIS A 272 -13.47 9.42 6.47
N ASN A 273 -13.78 8.80 5.34
CA ASN A 273 -14.02 9.47 4.07
C ASN A 273 -15.51 9.71 3.80
N ILE A 274 -15.83 10.71 2.97
CA ILE A 274 -17.22 11.10 2.69
C ILE A 274 -17.57 11.20 1.20
N PHE A 275 -16.62 10.90 0.31
CA PHE A 275 -16.77 10.95 -1.14
C PHE A 275 -15.88 9.89 -1.81
N PRO A 276 -16.05 9.60 -3.13
CA PRO A 276 -15.27 8.58 -3.83
C PRO A 276 -13.77 8.71 -3.64
N THR A 277 -13.18 7.71 -3.00
CA THR A 277 -11.76 7.57 -2.71
C THR A 277 -11.49 6.14 -2.29
N ASP A 278 -10.30 5.65 -2.63
CA ASP A 278 -9.85 4.35 -2.15
C ASP A 278 -9.69 4.39 -0.63
N SER A 279 -10.07 3.30 0.03
CA SER A 279 -9.99 3.15 1.48
C SER A 279 -8.57 2.70 1.89
N TYR A 280 -8.15 3.13 3.07
CA TYR A 280 -6.83 2.81 3.64
C TYR A 280 -6.94 1.88 4.84
N HIS A 281 -7.99 2.07 5.62
CA HIS A 281 -8.49 1.15 6.62
C HIS A 281 -9.99 1.42 6.75
N PHE A 282 -10.75 0.48 7.31
CA PHE A 282 -12.17 0.72 7.56
C PHE A 282 -12.69 -0.01 8.79
N HIS A 283 -13.79 0.52 9.32
CA HIS A 283 -14.69 -0.18 10.22
C HIS A 283 -15.81 -0.82 9.41
N LEU A 284 -16.09 -2.09 9.67
CA LEU A 284 -17.17 -2.82 9.01
C LEU A 284 -18.22 -3.27 10.01
N TYR A 285 -19.48 -3.02 9.68
CA TYR A 285 -20.64 -3.49 10.44
C TYR A 285 -21.45 -4.39 9.54
N TRP A 286 -21.88 -5.56 10.02
CA TRP A 286 -22.63 -6.50 9.19
C TRP A 286 -23.73 -7.20 9.97
N GLY A 287 -24.82 -7.51 9.29
CA GLY A 287 -25.96 -8.17 9.90
C GLY A 287 -27.22 -8.15 9.05
N ASP A 288 -28.32 -8.55 9.66
CA ASP A 288 -29.59 -8.78 8.97
C ASP A 288 -30.58 -7.62 9.07
N ASN A 289 -30.27 -6.61 9.88
CA ASN A 289 -31.12 -5.46 10.16
C ASN A 289 -30.33 -4.16 9.92
N ARG A 290 -30.68 -3.44 8.85
CA ARG A 290 -30.01 -2.21 8.42
C ARG A 290 -30.02 -1.14 9.50
N GLU A 291 -31.17 -0.93 10.14
CA GLU A 291 -31.35 0.12 11.15
C GLU A 291 -30.61 -0.19 12.45
N GLU A 292 -30.62 -1.45 12.92
CA GLU A 292 -29.87 -1.85 14.13
C GLU A 292 -28.36 -1.64 13.96
N LEU A 293 -27.81 -1.87 12.76
CA LEU A 293 -26.39 -1.62 12.50
C LEU A 293 -26.02 -0.12 12.59
N LEU A 294 -26.96 0.79 12.31
CA LEU A 294 -26.73 2.24 12.47
C LEU A 294 -26.73 2.67 13.93
N GLU A 295 -27.38 1.90 14.81
CA GLU A 295 -27.38 2.12 16.26
C GLU A 295 -26.13 1.55 16.94
N GLU A 296 -25.42 0.62 16.28
CA GLU A 296 -24.16 0.04 16.76
C GLU A 296 -23.00 1.05 16.64
N VAL A 297 -22.48 1.46 17.79
CA VAL A 297 -21.39 2.44 17.93
C VAL A 297 -20.33 1.99 18.94
N THR A 298 -20.41 0.75 19.42
CA THR A 298 -19.55 0.19 20.48
C THR A 298 -18.58 -0.85 19.94
N ASN A 299 -19.05 -1.76 19.08
CA ASN A 299 -18.22 -2.72 18.36
C ASN A 299 -18.11 -2.29 16.89
N TRP A 300 -16.88 -2.13 16.43
CA TRP A 300 -16.51 -1.60 15.12
C TRP A 300 -15.26 -2.34 14.63
N PRO A 301 -15.42 -3.62 14.21
CA PRO A 301 -14.33 -4.42 13.67
C PRO A 301 -13.57 -3.66 12.60
N THR A 302 -12.25 -3.62 12.75
CA THR A 302 -11.37 -2.74 11.97
C THR A 302 -10.39 -3.53 11.15
N TYR A 303 -10.21 -3.10 9.90
CA TYR A 303 -9.45 -3.82 8.89
C TYR A 303 -8.46 -2.91 8.18
N TYR A 304 -7.27 -3.44 7.96
CA TYR A 304 -6.14 -2.83 7.23
C TYR A 304 -5.70 -3.74 6.08
N PRO A 305 -4.92 -3.26 5.10
CA PRO A 305 -4.40 -4.08 4.01
C PRO A 305 -3.64 -5.30 4.54
N SER A 306 -3.84 -6.47 3.94
CA SER A 306 -3.34 -7.76 4.43
C SER A 306 -1.84 -7.97 4.29
N ASP A 307 -1.17 -7.15 3.48
CA ASP A 307 0.27 -7.11 3.28
C ASP A 307 1.01 -6.30 4.36
N MET A 308 0.29 -5.45 5.10
CA MET A 308 0.85 -4.66 6.19
C MET A 308 1.26 -5.52 7.38
N ASP A 309 2.48 -5.35 7.88
CA ASP A 309 2.95 -6.04 9.08
C ASP A 309 2.58 -5.31 10.38
N ALA A 310 2.88 -5.92 11.53
CA ALA A 310 2.59 -5.32 12.85
C ALA A 310 3.25 -3.94 13.03
N ALA A 311 4.46 -3.76 12.52
CA ALA A 311 5.18 -2.49 12.63
C ALA A 311 4.54 -1.40 11.75
N GLY A 312 4.07 -1.78 10.56
CA GLY A 312 3.26 -0.95 9.67
C GLY A 312 1.96 -0.50 10.33
N LEU A 313 1.23 -1.44 10.93
CA LEU A 313 -0.01 -1.14 11.66
C LEU A 313 0.23 -0.15 12.80
N VAL A 314 1.24 -0.40 13.65
CA VAL A 314 1.58 0.50 14.76
C VAL A 314 1.95 1.88 14.24
N ARG A 315 2.80 1.98 13.21
CA ARG A 315 3.19 3.26 12.62
C ARG A 315 1.99 4.05 12.13
N ASP A 316 1.10 3.41 11.38
CA ASP A 316 -0.09 4.06 10.86
C ASP A 316 -1.01 4.52 11.99
N MET A 317 -1.30 3.64 12.95
CA MET A 317 -2.16 3.96 14.09
C MET A 317 -1.60 5.04 15.02
N LEU A 318 -0.28 5.21 15.09
CA LEU A 318 0.36 6.31 15.82
C LEU A 318 0.17 7.67 15.13
N ALA A 319 -0.07 7.69 13.82
CA ALA A 319 -0.41 8.91 13.10
C ALA A 319 -1.89 9.35 13.27
N HIS A 320 -2.70 8.57 14.02
CA HIS A 320 -4.15 8.76 14.18
C HIS A 320 -4.57 9.19 15.58
#